data_AF-A0A0S6VRY2-F1
#
_entry.id   AF-A0A0S6VRY2-F1
#
_cell.length_a   1.000
_cell.length_b   1.000
_cell.length_c   1.000
_cell.angle_alpha   90.00
_cell.angle_beta   90.00
_cell.angle_gamma   90.00
#
_symmetry.space_group_name_H-M   'P 1'
#
loop_
_entity.id
_entity.type
_entity.pdbx_description
1 polymer ?
#
loop_
_entity_poly.entity_id
_entity_poly.type
_entity_poly.pdbx_seq_one_letter_code
_entity_poly.pdbx_strand_id
1 'polypeptide(L)'
;MLDKKLLREHIEELERVRGELILAKYHYEEALEEFDKLFGKGAAERAIHALRSRALLKKLVLTHEALDSVTEELFDSLNDEEQ
;
A
#
# COMPACT_ATOMS: atom_id res chain seq x y z
N MET A 1 -5.83 40.25 -10.93
CA MET A 1 -5.31 40.58 -9.59
C MET A 1 -5.44 39.32 -8.75
N LEU A 2 -4.39 38.88 -8.05
CA LEU A 2 -4.43 37.65 -7.25
C LEU A 2 -5.25 37.89 -5.97
N ASP A 3 -6.27 37.07 -5.73
CA ASP A 3 -7.07 37.14 -4.50
C ASP A 3 -6.34 36.43 -3.36
N LYS A 4 -5.95 37.20 -2.34
CA LYS A 4 -5.24 36.70 -1.17
C LYS A 4 -6.08 35.69 -0.36
N LYS A 5 -7.40 35.82 -0.37
CA LYS A 5 -8.30 34.90 0.32
C LYS A 5 -8.33 33.55 -0.39
N LEU A 6 -8.53 33.56 -1.71
CA LEU A 6 -8.52 32.35 -2.53
C LEU A 6 -7.16 31.62 -2.44
N LEU A 7 -6.05 32.36 -2.48
CA LEU A 7 -4.72 31.76 -2.31
C LEU A 7 -4.57 31.06 -0.95
N ARG A 8 -5.06 31.67 0.12
CA ARG A 8 -5.01 31.08 1.47
C ARG A 8 -5.82 29.78 1.54
N GLU A 9 -7.04 29.76 1.00
CA GLU A 9 -7.90 28.57 0.97
C GLU A 9 -7.20 27.40 0.25
N HIS A 10 -6.54 27.67 -0.89
CA HIS A 10 -5.77 26.63 -1.60
C HIS A 10 -4.53 26.16 -0.85
N ILE A 11 -3.83 27.03 -0.12
CA ILE A 11 -2.68 26.63 0.71
C ILE A 11 -3.13 25.74 1.87
N GLU A 12 -4.24 26.08 2.53
CA GLU A 12 -4.80 25.27 3.63
C GLU A 12 -5.17 23.86 3.14
N GLU A 13 -5.76 23.76 1.95
CA GLU A 13 -6.06 22.47 1.33
C GLU A 13 -4.80 21.67 0.97
N LEU A 14 -3.77 22.33 0.43
CA LEU A 14 -2.49 21.67 0.13
C LEU A 14 -1.82 21.13 1.40
N GLU A 15 -1.82 21.89 2.50
CA GLU A 15 -1.26 21.44 3.77
C GLU A 15 -2.04 20.25 4.35
N ARG A 16 -3.38 20.27 4.23
CA ARG A 16 -4.23 19.14 4.64
C ARG A 16 -3.88 17.87 3.86
N VAL A 17 -3.88 17.94 2.54
CA VAL A 17 -3.54 16.80 1.65
C VAL A 17 -2.10 16.32 1.90
N ARG A 18 -1.16 17.24 2.12
CA ARG A 18 0.23 16.90 2.47
C ARG A 18 0.30 16.09 3.76
N GLY A 19 -0.43 16.49 4.80
CA GLY A 19 -0.52 15.77 6.07
C GLY A 19 -1.10 14.36 5.90
N GLU A 20 -2.20 14.24 5.15
CA GLU A 20 -2.84 12.95 4.86
C GLU A 20 -1.90 11.99 4.12
N LEU A 21 -1.16 12.50 3.13
CA LEU A 21 -0.19 11.69 2.38
C LEU A 21 0.95 11.20 3.27
N ILE A 22 1.47 12.05 4.17
CA ILE A 22 2.54 11.68 5.10
C ILE A 22 2.06 10.57 6.05
N LEU A 23 0.87 10.72 6.62
CA LEU A 23 0.28 9.71 7.52
C LEU A 23 0.03 8.39 6.79
N ALA A 24 -0.53 8.44 5.57
CA ALA A 24 -0.76 7.25 4.77
C ALA A 24 0.56 6.52 4.45
N LYS A 25 1.62 7.26 4.13
CA LYS A 25 2.95 6.68 3.90
C LYS A 25 3.49 6.01 5.16
N TYR A 26 3.35 6.65 6.32
CA TYR A 26 3.81 6.10 7.59
C TYR A 26 3.07 4.79 7.93
N HIS A 27 1.74 4.77 7.86
CA HIS A 27 0.96 3.56 8.10
C HIS A 27 1.29 2.44 7.10
N TYR A 28 1.59 2.79 5.85
CA TYR A 28 2.02 1.81 4.86
C TYR A 28 3.38 1.19 5.22
N GLU A 29 4.35 2.00 5.63
CA GLU A 29 5.66 1.52 6.10
C GLU A 29 5.53 0.63 7.35
N GLU A 30 4.70 1.03 8.31
CA GLU A 30 4.41 0.24 9.51
C GLU A 30 3.77 -1.12 9.18
N ALA A 31 2.80 -1.14 8.27
CA ALA A 31 2.16 -2.38 7.83
C ALA A 31 3.14 -3.34 7.13
N LEU A 32 4.09 -2.81 6.34
CA LEU A 32 5.15 -3.63 5.73
C LEU A 32 6.07 -4.22 6.80
N GLU A 33 6.48 -3.43 7.79
CA GLU A 33 7.32 -3.92 8.88
C GLU A 33 6.63 -4.97 9.75
N GLU A 34 5.35 -4.78 10.07
CA GLU A 34 4.57 -5.77 10.82
C GLU A 34 4.43 -7.08 10.04
N PHE A 35 4.21 -7.00 8.73
CA PHE A 35 4.13 -8.18 7.87
C PHE A 35 5.46 -8.95 7.84
N ASP A 36 6.58 -8.25 7.65
CA ASP A 36 7.91 -8.85 7.66
C ASP A 36 8.28 -9.46 9.03
N LYS A 37 7.79 -8.89 10.15
CA LYS A 37 7.98 -9.48 11.49
C LYS A 37 7.28 -10.84 11.63
N LEU A 38 6.15 -11.03 10.97
CA LEU A 38 5.35 -12.26 11.06
C LEU A 38 5.82 -13.34 10.08
N PHE A 39 6.18 -12.95 8.85
CA PHE A 39 6.40 -13.87 7.74
C PHE A 39 7.85 -13.89 7.23
N GLY A 40 8.74 -13.17 7.90
CA GLY A 40 10.16 -13.09 7.56
C GLY A 40 10.49 -11.87 6.69
N LYS A 41 11.74 -11.45 6.76
CA LYS A 41 12.25 -10.26 6.04
C LYS A 41 12.05 -10.42 4.53
N GLY A 42 11.44 -9.42 3.89
CA GLY A 42 11.17 -9.41 2.45
C GLY A 42 9.85 -10.07 2.03
N ALA A 43 9.11 -10.67 2.98
CA ALA A 43 7.80 -11.25 2.69
C ALA A 43 6.78 -10.18 2.27
N ALA A 44 6.85 -8.99 2.85
CA ALA A 44 5.99 -7.87 2.51
C ALA A 44 6.22 -7.39 1.07
N GLU A 45 7.48 -7.35 0.61
CA GLU A 45 7.80 -6.96 -0.77
C GLU A 45 7.25 -7.98 -1.77
N ARG A 46 7.37 -9.27 -1.48
CA ARG A 46 6.76 -10.34 -2.28
C ARG A 46 5.24 -10.27 -2.30
N ALA A 47 4.61 -10.02 -1.15
CA ALA A 47 3.16 -9.82 -1.07
C ALA A 47 2.69 -8.66 -1.94
N ILE A 48 3.39 -7.53 -1.88
CA ILE A 48 3.12 -6.36 -2.73
C ILE A 48 3.37 -6.67 -4.21
N HIS A 49 4.38 -7.47 -4.53
CA HIS A 49 4.62 -7.92 -5.89
C HIS A 49 3.45 -8.77 -6.42
N ALA A 50 2.98 -9.77 -5.66
CA ALA A 50 1.83 -10.60 -6.01
C ALA A 50 0.53 -9.76 -6.17
N LEU A 51 0.34 -8.75 -5.33
CA LEU A 51 -0.77 -7.80 -5.45
C LEU A 51 -0.66 -6.92 -6.72
N ARG A 52 0.56 -6.62 -7.18
CA ARG A 52 0.85 -5.80 -8.37
C ARG A 52 0.87 -6.58 -9.67
N SER A 53 1.27 -7.85 -9.65
CA SER A 53 1.40 -8.71 -10.82
C SER A 53 0.03 -9.00 -11.44
N ARG A 54 -1.04 -8.91 -10.65
CA ARG A 54 -2.42 -9.06 -11.10
C ARG A 54 -3.07 -7.71 -11.40
N ALA A 55 -3.91 -7.70 -12.44
CA ALA A 55 -4.79 -6.56 -12.79
C ALA A 55 -5.76 -6.12 -11.67
N LEU A 56 -5.66 -6.72 -10.48
CA LEU A 56 -6.45 -6.46 -9.28
C LEU A 56 -6.18 -5.08 -8.69
N LEU A 57 -4.98 -4.49 -8.88
CA LEU A 57 -4.73 -3.09 -8.53
C LEU A 57 -5.44 -2.05 -9.41
N LYS A 58 -6.04 -2.44 -10.55
CA LYS A 58 -6.89 -1.48 -11.28
C LYS A 58 -8.19 -1.17 -10.52
N LYS A 59 -8.53 -1.98 -9.51
CA LYS A 59 -9.65 -1.73 -8.59
C LYS A 59 -9.07 -1.51 -7.19
N LEU A 60 -9.47 -0.42 -6.54
CA LEU A 60 -9.08 -0.08 -5.17
C LEU A 60 -9.53 -1.11 -4.11
N VAL A 61 -10.25 -2.15 -4.51
CA VAL A 61 -10.83 -3.19 -3.64
C VAL A 61 -10.54 -4.57 -4.23
N LEU A 62 -9.93 -5.44 -3.44
CA LEU A 62 -9.80 -6.86 -3.74
C LEU A 62 -11.14 -7.55 -3.47
N THR A 63 -11.64 -8.33 -4.43
CA THR A 63 -12.74 -9.28 -4.17
C THR A 63 -12.23 -10.44 -3.31
N HIS A 64 -13.13 -11.22 -2.71
CA HIS A 64 -12.74 -12.42 -1.95
C HIS A 64 -11.92 -13.40 -2.80
N GLU A 65 -12.36 -13.71 -4.02
CA GLU A 65 -11.63 -14.60 -4.94
C GLU A 65 -10.23 -14.06 -5.30
N ALA A 66 -10.10 -12.74 -5.43
CA ALA A 66 -8.84 -12.08 -5.71
C ALA A 66 -7.87 -12.17 -4.52
N LEU A 67 -8.40 -12.06 -3.30
CA LEU A 67 -7.63 -12.23 -2.08
C LEU A 67 -7.14 -13.67 -1.95
N ASP A 68 -8.03 -14.65 -2.05
CA ASP A 68 -7.70 -16.07 -1.92
C ASP A 68 -6.56 -16.47 -2.86
N SER A 69 -6.67 -16.06 -4.12
CA SER A 69 -5.70 -16.45 -5.12
C SER A 69 -4.36 -15.69 -5.00
N VAL A 70 -4.33 -14.48 -4.44
CA VAL A 70 -3.06 -13.81 -4.07
C VAL A 70 -2.42 -14.47 -2.85
N THR A 71 -3.23 -14.92 -1.90
CA THR A 71 -2.75 -15.65 -0.73
C THR A 71 -2.08 -16.97 -1.12
N GLU A 72 -2.68 -17.74 -2.03
CA GLU A 72 -2.07 -18.98 -2.57
C GLU A 72 -0.72 -18.69 -3.25
N GLU A 73 -0.66 -17.72 -4.17
CA GLU A 73 0.58 -17.34 -4.89
C GLU A 73 1.69 -16.90 -3.93
N LEU A 74 1.35 -16.12 -2.91
CA LEU A 74 2.31 -15.69 -1.90
C LEU A 74 2.77 -16.87 -1.04
N PHE A 75 1.85 -17.76 -0.64
CA PHE A 75 2.18 -18.93 0.17
C PHE A 75 3.19 -19.84 -0.56
N ASP A 76 2.96 -20.13 -1.83
CA ASP A 76 3.88 -20.93 -2.65
C ASP A 76 5.25 -20.23 -2.76
N SER A 77 5.26 -18.93 -3.08
CA SER A 77 6.50 -18.15 -3.21
C SER A 77 7.33 -18.09 -1.92
N LEU A 78 6.69 -18.12 -0.74
CA LEU A 78 7.39 -18.10 0.54
C LEU A 78 8.01 -19.46 0.88
N ASN A 79 7.37 -20.56 0.48
CA ASN A 79 7.85 -21.92 0.77
C ASN A 79 8.94 -22.40 -0.22
N ASP A 80 8.94 -21.89 -1.45
CA ASP A 80 9.95 -22.25 -2.46
C ASP A 80 11.37 -21.75 -2.11
N GLU A 81 11.51 -20.78 -1.18
CA GLU A 81 12.82 -20.29 -0.70
C GLU A 81 13.42 -21.12 0.46
N GLU A 82 12.64 -22.02 1.10
CA GLU A 82 13.13 -22.89 2.18
C GLU A 82 13.82 -24.19 1.67
N GLN A 83 13.92 -24.39 0.34
CA GLN A 83 14.60 -25.53 -0.32
C GLN A 83 15.91 -25.14 -0.99
#